data_AF-A0AAD8B320-F1
#
_entry.id   AF-A0AAD8B320-F1
#
_cell.length_a   1.000
_cell.length_b   1.000
_cell.length_c   1.000
_cell.angle_alpha   90.00
_cell.angle_beta   90.00
_cell.angle_gamma   90.00
#
_symmetry.space_group_name_H-M   'P 1'
#
loop_
_entity.id
_entity.type
_entity.pdbx_description
1 polymer ?
#
loop_
_entity_poly.entity_id
_entity_poly.type
_entity_poly.pdbx_seq_one_letter_code
_entity_poly.pdbx_strand_id
1 'polypeptide(L)' 'IHHYFHNVELFVRTSTEAARLLLMLGLSVERYQAIAKPFSVSKVQASWRALIFCGVTCGVVILLSAISI' A
#
# COMPACT_ATOMS: atom_id res chain seq x y z
N ILE A 1 -6.04 13.22 26.71
CA ILE A 1 -5.98 11.75 26.46
C ILE A 1 -7.03 11.32 25.42
N HIS A 2 -8.33 11.59 25.63
CA HIS A 2 -9.37 11.27 24.63
C HIS A 2 -9.16 11.89 23.23
N HIS A 3 -8.72 13.15 23.14
CA HIS A 3 -8.45 13.82 21.86
C HIS A 3 -7.28 13.18 21.07
N TYR A 4 -6.25 12.69 21.77
CA TYR A 4 -5.13 12.00 21.14
C TYR A 4 -5.55 10.63 20.60
N PHE A 5 -6.37 9.90 21.36
CA PHE A 5 -6.85 8.60 20.95
C PHE A 5 -7.75 8.66 19.69
N HIS A 6 -8.59 9.70 19.60
CA HIS A 6 -9.45 9.90 18.43
C HIS A 6 -8.67 10.25 17.15
N ASN A 7 -7.64 11.09 17.26
CA ASN A 7 -6.77 11.41 16.14
C ASN A 7 -5.97 10.19 15.65
N VAL A 8 -5.48 9.35 16.57
CA VAL A 8 -4.78 8.11 16.22
C VAL A 8 -5.72 7.12 15.53
N GLU A 9 -6.98 6.98 15.98
CA GLU A 9 -7.95 6.09 15.33
C GLU A 9 -8.31 6.55 13.91
N LEU A 10 -8.55 7.85 13.72
CA LEU A 10 -8.78 8.45 12.40
C LEU A 10 -7.57 8.26 11.48
N PHE A 11 -6.37 8.45 12.01
CA PHE A 11 -5.12 8.27 11.29
C PHE A 11 -4.92 6.82 10.84
N VAL A 12 -5.12 5.85 11.74
CA VAL A 12 -5.04 4.42 11.42
C VAL A 12 -6.09 4.02 10.40
N ARG A 13 -7.34 4.48 10.52
CA ARG A 13 -8.37 4.21 9.50
C ARG A 13 -7.98 4.77 8.14
N THR A 14 -7.56 6.03 8.08
CA THR A 14 -7.21 6.70 6.82
C THR A 14 -6.01 6.02 6.16
N SER A 15 -5.01 5.63 6.94
CA SER A 15 -3.83 4.94 6.44
C SER A 15 -4.14 3.52 5.95
N THR A 16 -5.05 2.81 6.62
CA THR A 16 -5.51 1.48 6.20
C THR A 16 -6.32 1.56 4.91
N GLU A 17 -7.21 2.55 4.78
CA GLU A 17 -7.99 2.79 3.56
C GLU A 17 -7.08 3.17 2.38
N ALA A 18 -6.09 4.05 2.61
CA ALA A 18 -5.11 4.42 1.59
C ALA A 18 -4.26 3.20 1.15
N ALA A 19 -3.79 2.39 2.10
CA ALA A 19 -3.07 1.16 1.82
C ALA A 19 -3.92 0.17 1.01
N ARG A 20 -5.20 0.02 1.37
CA ARG A 20 -6.15 -0.83 0.66
C ARG A 20 -6.35 -0.38 -0.80
N LEU A 21 -6.51 0.92 -1.03
CA LEU A 21 -6.63 1.48 -2.38
C LEU A 21 -5.36 1.26 -3.21
N LEU A 22 -4.18 1.49 -2.62
CA LEU A 22 -2.90 1.25 -3.28
C LEU A 22 -2.70 -0.24 -3.64
N LEU A 23 -3.06 -1.15 -2.74
CA LEU A 23 -3.01 -2.60 -3.00
C LEU A 23 -4.00 -3.01 -4.10
N MET A 24 -5.23 -2.50 -4.08
CA MET A 24 -6.21 -2.75 -5.15
C MET A 24 -5.72 -2.24 -6.50
N LEU A 25 -5.12 -1.05 -6.54
CA LEU A 25 -4.53 -0.48 -7.75
C LEU A 25 -3.38 -1.36 -8.27
N GLY A 26 -2.47 -1.79 -7.39
CA GLY A 26 -1.37 -2.69 -7.74
C GLY A 26 -1.86 -4.01 -8.33
N LEU A 27 -2.85 -4.65 -7.69
CA LEU A 27 -3.47 -5.87 -8.20
C LEU A 27 -4.16 -5.67 -9.55
N SER A 28 -4.82 -4.53 -9.75
CA SER A 28 -5.46 -4.19 -11.03
C SER A 28 -4.44 -4.07 -12.16
N VAL A 29 -3.31 -3.40 -11.89
CA VAL A 29 -2.21 -3.26 -12.86
C VAL A 29 -1.58 -4.61 -13.18
N GLU A 30 -1.31 -5.44 -12.18
CA GLU A 30 -0.75 -6.78 -12.37
C GLU A 30 -1.68 -7.67 -13.22
N ARG A 31 -3.00 -7.62 -12.96
CA ARG A 31 -4.01 -8.35 -13.76
C ARG A 31 -4.08 -7.82 -15.19
N TYR A 32 -4.05 -6.50 -15.39
CA TYR A 32 -4.01 -5.89 -16.71
C TYR A 32 -2.75 -6.31 -17.48
N GLN A 33 -1.58 -6.29 -16.85
CA GLN A 33 -0.33 -6.71 -17.47
C GLN A 33 -0.33 -8.21 -17.82
N ALA A 34 -0.88 -9.06 -16.96
CA ALA A 34 -1.03 -10.49 -17.24
C ALA A 34 -1.91 -10.78 -18.47
N ILE A 35 -2.95 -9.97 -18.69
CA ILE A 35 -3.89 -10.13 -19.83
C ILE A 35 -3.33 -9.48 -21.10
N ALA A 36 -2.88 -8.22 -21.00
CA ALA A 36 -2.46 -7.42 -22.16
C ALA A 36 -1.03 -7.75 -22.61
N LYS A 37 -0.16 -8.25 -21.71
CA LYS A 37 1.26 -8.52 -21.98
C LYS A 37 1.78 -9.78 -21.26
N PRO A 38 1.24 -10.97 -21.58
CA PRO A 38 1.50 -12.22 -20.84
C PRO A 38 2.98 -12.66 -20.80
N PHE A 39 3.81 -12.24 -21.75
CA PHE A 39 5.25 -12.59 -21.81
C PHE A 39 6.18 -11.45 -21.40
N SER A 40 5.66 -10.27 -21.10
CA SER A 40 6.48 -9.07 -20.84
C SER A 40 7.03 -8.99 -19.42
N VAL A 41 6.45 -9.72 -18.47
CA VAL A 41 6.80 -9.65 -17.05
C VAL A 41 7.00 -11.05 -16.49
N SER A 42 8.21 -11.32 -16.01
CA SER A 42 8.51 -12.58 -15.30
C SER A 42 7.77 -12.59 -13.97
N LYS A 43 7.20 -13.75 -13.59
CA LYS A 43 6.51 -13.96 -12.29
C LYS A 43 7.37 -13.53 -11.09
N VAL A 44 8.69 -13.67 -11.20
CA VAL A 44 9.66 -13.26 -10.17
C VAL A 44 9.69 -11.74 -10.02
N GLN A 45 9.64 -11.01 -11.12
CA GLN A 45 9.68 -9.54 -11.13
C GLN A 45 8.37 -8.94 -10.59
N ALA A 46 7.23 -9.55 -10.90
CA ALA A 46 5.92 -9.21 -10.33
C ALA A 46 5.91 -9.34 -8.80
N SER A 47 6.38 -10.49 -8.27
CA SER A 47 6.47 -10.73 -6.82
C SER A 47 7.41 -9.75 -6.12
N TRP A 48 8.55 -9.42 -6.74
CA TRP A 48 9.49 -8.43 -6.20
C TRP A 48 8.86 -7.02 -6.13
N ARG A 49 8.12 -6.62 -7.17
CA ARG A 49 7.39 -5.34 -7.19
C ARG A 49 6.32 -5.28 -6.10
N ALA A 50 5.60 -6.38 -5.87
CA ALA A 50 4.62 -6.46 -4.79
C ALA A 50 5.26 -6.32 -3.40
N LEU A 51 6.42 -6.93 -3.17
CA LEU A 51 7.18 -6.77 -1.92
C LEU A 51 7.66 -5.33 -1.71
N ILE A 52 8.18 -4.66 -2.75
CA ILE A 52 8.50 -3.23 -2.69
C ILE A 52 7.26 -2.43 -2.33
N PHE A 53 6.15 -2.65 -3.04
CA PHE A 53 4.91 -1.91 -2.81
C PHE A 53 4.44 -2.05 -1.36
N CYS A 54 4.47 -3.27 -0.83
CA CYS A 54 4.10 -3.52 0.56
C CYS A 54 5.05 -2.81 1.54
N GLY A 55 6.36 -2.88 1.29
CA GLY A 55 7.39 -2.19 2.08
C GLY A 55 7.24 -0.66 2.05
N VAL A 56 7.01 -0.08 0.87
CA VAL A 56 6.77 1.37 0.70
C VAL A 56 5.48 1.79 1.40
N THR A 57 4.41 1.01 1.26
CA THR A 57 3.13 1.31 1.91
C THR A 57 3.31 1.30 3.43
N CYS A 58 3.97 0.28 3.98
CA CYS A 58 4.27 0.20 5.42
C CYS A 58 5.15 1.38 5.88
N GLY A 59 6.19 1.70 5.11
CA GLY A 59 7.08 2.84 5.38
C GLY A 59 6.34 4.18 5.41
N VAL A 60 5.44 4.42 4.46
CA VAL A 60 4.60 5.64 4.42
C VAL A 60 3.68 5.71 5.63
N VAL A 61 3.07 4.60 6.05
CA VAL A 61 2.23 4.56 7.26
C VAL A 61 3.04 4.90 8.51
N ILE A 62 4.22 4.32 8.67
CA ILE A 62 5.10 4.61 9.82
C ILE A 62 5.57 6.07 9.80
N LEU A 63 5.99 6.58 8.64
CA LEU A 63 6.48 7.95 8.50
C LEU A 63 5.40 8.98 8.82
N LEU A 64 4.19 8.77 8.28
CA LEU A 64 3.04 9.61 8.59
C LEU A 64 2.68 9.55 10.08
N SER A 65 2.81 8.38 10.72
CA SER A 65 2.58 8.21 12.17
C SER A 65 3.62 8.97 12.99
N ALA A 66 4.89 8.96 12.56
CA ALA A 66 5.98 9.68 13.21
C ALA A 66 5.88 11.21 13.06
N ILE A 67 5.35 11.70 11.94
CA ILE A 67 5.12 13.15 11.71
C ILE A 67 3.89 13.64 12.49
N SER A 68 2.94 12.75 12.79
CA SER A 68 1.71 13.10 13.50
C SER A 68 1.85 13.14 15.04
N ILE A 69 3.04 12.80 15.57
CA ILE A 69 3.46 12.89 16.98
C ILE A 69 4.06 14.26 17.26
#